data_AF-X0SZJ6-F1
#
_entry.id   AF-X0SZJ6-F1
#
_cell.length_a   1.000
_cell.length_b   1.000
_cell.length_c   1.000
_cell.angle_alpha   90.00
_cell.angle_beta   90.00
_cell.angle_gamma   90.00
#
_symmetry.space_group_name_H-M   'P 1'
#
loop_
_entity.id
_entity.type
_entity.pdbx_description
1 polymer ?
#
loop_
_entity_poly.entity_id
_entity_poly.type
_entity_poly.pdbx_seq_one_letter_code
_entity_poly.pdbx_strand_id
1 'polypeptide(L)'
;ELTKDNLVEILKNPNNPIILSKKRDFMAYDINIQFEDNALEKLSEMAAQEKTGARGLVSAVERTLMPFEKHLPSTNIEKLLVTPELVENPEQELKRIDSDEDKNDPTMEKRFEKAAATEKKRVKNIIAKRAQEFEAQSGLKLYEDRIDLIADQALKSISDIDSAFIDFKEMYNQVKNQNEGLFSHLGINVSLADSAIDEIIRIAIDQDRDISEICLSFVNELEYGLKLVRDRMGSDAFSITREAILDPEKYIDSLIKKYYSQDPAIS
;
A
#
# COMPACT_ATOMS: atom_id res chain seq x y z
N GLU A 1 32.40 -3.03 15.62
CA GLU A 1 31.59 -2.14 16.47
C GLU A 1 30.52 -1.52 15.57
N LEU A 2 29.25 -1.47 15.99
CA LEU A 2 28.20 -0.84 15.18
C LEU A 2 28.43 0.68 15.20
N THR A 3 28.69 1.28 14.05
CA THR A 3 28.82 2.74 13.93
C THR A 3 27.44 3.40 13.94
N LYS A 4 27.39 4.72 14.17
CA LYS A 4 26.17 5.52 14.02
C LYS A 4 25.51 5.23 12.67
N ASP A 5 26.28 5.25 11.59
CA ASP A 5 25.76 5.06 10.23
C ASP A 5 25.14 3.67 10.04
N ASN A 6 25.70 2.62 10.67
CA ASN A 6 25.09 1.29 10.66
C ASN A 6 23.76 1.26 11.41
N LEU A 7 23.65 1.98 12.55
CA LEU A 7 22.40 2.06 13.30
C LEU A 7 21.31 2.81 12.52
N VAL A 8 21.71 3.86 11.78
CA VAL A 8 20.80 4.59 10.88
C VAL A 8 20.28 3.67 9.78
N GLU A 9 21.16 2.90 9.12
CA GLU A 9 20.74 1.93 8.10
C GLU A 9 19.80 0.87 8.67
N ILE A 10 20.05 0.40 9.90
CA ILE A 10 19.18 -0.55 10.58
C ILE A 10 17.80 0.05 10.81
N LEU A 11 17.69 1.27 11.36
CA LEU A 11 16.39 1.92 11.61
C LEU A 11 15.65 2.31 10.33
N LYS A 12 16.36 2.74 9.29
CA LYS A 12 15.76 3.11 7.99
C LYS A 12 15.29 1.88 7.18
N ASN A 13 15.67 0.66 7.57
CA ASN A 13 15.16 -0.54 6.94
C ASN A 13 13.65 -0.68 7.20
N PRO A 14 12.78 -0.74 6.18
CA PRO A 14 11.35 -0.94 6.35
C PRO A 14 10.96 -2.22 7.08
N ASN A 15 11.81 -3.26 7.03
CA ASN A 15 11.61 -4.50 7.78
C ASN A 15 12.13 -4.38 9.23
N ASN A 16 12.48 -3.19 9.71
CA ASN A 16 12.98 -3.01 11.06
C ASN A 16 11.87 -3.31 12.09
N PRO A 17 12.05 -4.33 12.96
CA PRO A 17 11.01 -4.76 13.88
C PRO A 17 10.68 -3.72 14.95
N ILE A 18 11.60 -2.80 15.30
CA ILE A 18 11.38 -1.76 16.30
C ILE A 18 10.39 -0.73 15.74
N ILE A 19 10.64 -0.24 14.52
CA ILE A 19 9.76 0.73 13.86
C ILE A 19 8.40 0.10 13.54
N LEU A 20 8.38 -1.14 13.01
CA LEU A 20 7.14 -1.86 12.75
C LEU A 20 6.33 -2.11 14.03
N SER A 21 6.97 -2.50 15.13
CA SER A 21 6.28 -2.67 16.41
C SER A 21 5.63 -1.37 16.86
N LYS A 22 6.36 -0.26 16.83
CA LYS A 22 5.82 1.03 17.26
C LYS A 22 4.69 1.51 16.36
N LYS A 23 4.81 1.34 15.05
CA LYS A 23 3.70 1.60 14.14
C LYS A 23 2.44 0.82 14.49
N ARG A 24 2.56 -0.47 14.82
CA ARG A 24 1.43 -1.30 15.27
C ARG A 24 0.88 -0.83 16.61
N ASP A 25 1.74 -0.49 17.56
CA ASP A 25 1.34 -0.01 18.88
C ASP A 25 0.46 1.26 18.77
N PHE A 26 0.86 2.23 17.92
CA PHE A 26 0.06 3.44 17.66
C PHE A 26 -1.18 3.16 16.82
N MET A 27 -1.08 2.30 15.80
CA MET A 27 -2.21 1.95 14.95
C MET A 27 -3.32 1.20 15.71
N ALA A 28 -2.99 0.48 16.78
CA ALA A 28 -3.97 -0.14 17.67
C ALA A 28 -4.92 0.88 18.35
N TYR A 29 -4.57 2.17 18.31
CA TYR A 29 -5.38 3.30 18.76
C TYR A 29 -5.81 4.22 17.60
N ASP A 30 -5.76 3.73 16.35
CA ASP A 30 -6.04 4.48 15.12
C ASP A 30 -5.12 5.70 14.90
N ILE A 31 -3.89 5.65 15.42
CA ILE A 31 -2.89 6.71 15.27
C ILE A 31 -1.87 6.31 14.19
N ASN A 32 -1.87 7.02 13.07
CA ASN A 32 -0.87 6.85 12.02
C ASN A 32 0.42 7.60 12.38
N ILE A 33 1.46 6.84 12.72
CA ILE A 33 2.79 7.37 13.05
C ILE A 33 3.74 7.32 11.85
N GLN A 34 4.42 8.44 11.60
CA GLN A 34 5.43 8.57 10.54
C GLN A 34 6.75 9.08 11.12
N PHE A 35 7.86 8.73 10.48
CA PHE A 35 9.21 9.07 10.95
C PHE A 35 9.96 9.87 9.88
N GLU A 36 10.48 11.03 10.26
CA GLU A 36 11.44 11.74 9.41
C GLU A 36 12.80 11.05 9.44
N ASP A 37 13.52 11.10 8.32
CA ASP A 37 14.88 10.57 8.21
C ASP A 37 15.83 11.16 9.26
N ASN A 38 15.71 12.46 9.50
CA ASN A 38 16.51 13.17 10.51
C ASN A 38 16.16 12.71 11.94
N ALA A 39 14.92 12.30 12.19
CA ALA A 39 14.51 11.76 13.47
C ALA A 39 15.11 10.37 13.69
N LEU A 40 15.10 9.51 12.66
CA LEU A 40 15.77 8.20 12.70
C LEU A 40 17.29 8.34 12.90
N GLU A 41 17.90 9.36 12.32
CA GLU A 41 19.30 9.72 12.55
C GLU A 41 19.57 10.13 14.00
N LYS A 42 18.72 10.98 14.58
CA LYS A 42 18.81 11.39 16.00
C LYS A 42 18.62 10.22 16.97
N LEU A 43 17.66 9.34 16.71
CA LEU A 43 17.46 8.12 17.50
C LEU A 43 18.69 7.22 17.46
N SER A 44 19.33 7.12 16.29
CA SER A 44 20.57 6.35 16.10
C SER A 44 21.77 6.98 16.82
N GLU A 45 21.86 8.32 16.86
CA GLU A 45 22.87 9.04 17.65
C GLU A 45 22.72 8.76 19.15
N MET A 46 21.50 8.84 19.68
CA MET A 46 21.20 8.54 21.08
C MET A 46 21.58 7.10 21.42
N ALA A 47 21.21 6.14 20.57
CA ALA A 47 21.56 4.73 20.75
C ALA A 47 23.08 4.48 20.71
N ALA A 48 23.81 5.17 19.84
CA ALA A 48 25.27 5.05 19.74
C ALA A 48 25.97 5.53 21.02
N GLN A 49 25.45 6.58 21.66
CA GLN A 49 25.99 7.12 22.91
C GLN A 49 25.83 6.13 24.09
N GLU A 50 24.78 5.31 24.08
CA GLU A 50 24.52 4.31 25.11
C GLU A 50 25.47 3.09 25.04
N LYS A 51 26.25 2.94 23.96
CA LYS A 51 27.24 1.84 23.74
C LYS A 51 26.68 0.42 23.88
N THR A 52 25.38 0.23 23.70
CA THR A 52 24.68 -1.06 23.80
C THR A 52 24.38 -1.69 22.43
N GLY A 53 24.85 -1.08 21.34
CA GLY A 53 24.62 -1.55 19.97
C GLY A 53 23.13 -1.50 19.58
N ALA A 54 22.63 -2.52 18.88
CA ALA A 54 21.23 -2.57 18.43
C ALA A 54 20.20 -2.57 19.59
N ARG A 55 20.59 -2.95 20.81
CA ARG A 55 19.71 -2.82 21.99
C ARG A 55 19.46 -1.37 22.37
N GLY A 56 20.42 -0.48 22.12
CA GLY A 56 20.28 0.95 22.36
C GLY A 56 19.21 1.59 21.47
N LEU A 57 18.95 1.04 20.28
CA LEU A 57 17.87 1.51 19.41
C LEU A 57 16.50 1.32 20.07
N VAL A 58 16.28 0.17 20.69
CA VAL A 58 15.03 -0.13 21.41
C VAL A 58 14.85 0.88 22.54
N SER A 59 15.88 1.07 23.37
CA SER A 59 15.84 2.01 24.49
C SER A 59 15.63 3.46 24.06
N ALA A 60 16.30 3.90 22.98
CA ALA A 60 16.15 5.25 22.45
C ALA A 60 14.74 5.51 21.92
N VAL A 61 14.18 4.59 21.13
CA VAL A 61 12.83 4.70 20.57
C VAL A 61 11.78 4.65 21.68
N GLU A 62 11.89 3.68 22.60
CA GLU A 62 10.97 3.52 23.72
C GLU A 62 10.94 4.77 24.60
N ARG A 63 12.10 5.29 25.00
CA ARG A 63 12.19 6.50 25.82
C ARG A 63 11.56 7.71 25.13
N THR A 64 11.72 7.82 23.81
CA THR A 64 11.19 8.93 23.02
C THR A 64 9.68 8.86 22.86
N LEU A 65 9.13 7.66 22.61
CA LEU A 65 7.71 7.49 22.26
C LEU A 65 6.81 7.17 23.45
N MET A 66 7.35 6.68 24.57
CA MET A 66 6.58 6.31 25.77
C MET A 66 5.65 7.43 26.29
N PRO A 67 6.03 8.73 26.31
CA PRO A 67 5.10 9.79 26.71
C PRO A 67 3.88 9.88 25.80
N PHE A 68 4.06 9.73 24.49
CA PHE A 68 3.01 9.79 23.48
C PHE A 68 2.10 8.56 23.54
N GLU A 69 2.67 7.37 23.71
CA GLU A 69 1.91 6.12 23.86
C GLU A 69 0.98 6.15 25.08
N LYS A 70 1.39 6.81 26.17
CA LYS A 70 0.55 6.94 27.37
C LYS A 70 -0.57 7.97 27.22
N HIS A 71 -0.39 8.95 26.36
CA HIS A 71 -1.22 10.15 26.32
C HIS A 71 -2.17 10.17 25.12
N LEU A 72 -1.66 9.98 23.91
CA LEU A 72 -2.43 10.12 22.67
C LEU A 72 -3.68 9.22 22.59
N PRO A 73 -3.69 7.98 23.12
CA PRO A 73 -4.91 7.16 23.12
C PRO A 73 -6.11 7.79 23.85
N SER A 74 -5.88 8.81 24.69
CA SER A 74 -6.93 9.56 25.39
C SER A 74 -7.33 10.86 24.68
N THR A 75 -6.94 11.03 23.41
CA THR A 75 -7.14 12.26 22.61
C THR A 75 -7.83 11.93 21.28
N ASN A 76 -8.14 12.97 20.48
CA ASN A 76 -8.69 12.82 19.12
C ASN A 76 -7.61 12.96 18.03
N ILE A 77 -6.34 12.69 18.36
CA ILE A 77 -5.22 12.84 17.43
C ILE A 77 -5.04 11.55 16.64
N GLU A 78 -5.17 11.63 15.32
CA GLU A 78 -5.08 10.47 14.42
C GLU A 78 -3.70 10.34 13.74
N LYS A 79 -2.83 11.34 13.88
CA LYS A 79 -1.52 11.38 13.23
C LYS A 79 -0.44 11.82 14.20
N LEU A 80 0.72 11.14 14.15
CA LEU A 80 1.92 11.54 14.88
C LEU A 80 3.11 11.58 13.91
N LEU A 81 3.78 12.73 13.80
CA LEU A 81 5.04 12.84 13.08
C LEU A 81 6.20 12.84 14.06
N VAL A 82 7.08 11.85 13.97
CA VAL A 82 8.33 11.79 14.72
C VAL A 82 9.37 12.63 13.99
N THR A 83 9.59 13.84 14.49
CA THR A 83 10.56 14.82 13.99
C THR A 83 11.84 14.82 14.82
N PRO A 84 12.96 15.38 14.34
CA PRO A 84 14.14 15.57 15.18
C PRO A 84 13.86 16.42 16.43
N GLU A 85 12.93 17.38 16.36
CA GLU A 85 12.52 18.18 17.53
C GLU A 85 11.84 17.31 18.60
N LEU A 86 10.98 16.38 18.19
CA LEU A 86 10.31 15.42 19.08
C LEU A 86 11.30 14.47 19.74
N VAL A 87 12.31 14.02 19.00
CA VAL A 87 13.37 13.16 19.55
C VAL A 87 14.23 13.92 20.57
N GLU A 88 14.50 15.20 20.35
CA GLU A 88 15.31 16.04 21.26
C GLU A 88 14.57 16.44 22.53
N ASN A 89 13.27 16.78 22.44
CA ASN A 89 12.48 17.21 23.58
C ASN A 89 11.02 16.68 23.53
N PRO A 90 10.81 15.39 23.87
CA PRO A 90 9.51 14.73 23.82
C PRO A 90 8.43 15.46 24.64
N GLU A 91 8.76 15.93 25.84
CA GLU A 91 7.80 16.57 26.74
C GLU A 91 7.34 17.95 26.22
N GLN A 92 8.22 18.68 25.54
CA GLN A 92 7.86 19.95 24.91
C GLN A 92 6.93 19.72 23.72
N GLU A 93 7.25 18.75 22.86
CA GLU A 93 6.43 18.44 21.69
C GLU A 93 5.06 17.85 22.07
N LEU A 94 4.99 17.03 23.13
CA LEU A 94 3.70 16.54 23.64
C LEU A 94 2.79 17.69 24.07
N LYS A 95 3.34 18.70 24.79
CA LYS A 95 2.59 19.89 25.17
C LYS A 95 2.15 20.72 23.97
N ARG A 96 3.00 20.80 22.93
CA ARG A 96 2.69 21.50 21.68
C ARG A 96 1.51 20.83 20.96
N ILE A 97 1.54 19.50 20.87
CA ILE A 97 0.47 18.69 20.29
C ILE A 97 -0.85 18.87 21.07
N ASP A 98 -0.80 18.93 22.40
CA ASP A 98 -1.98 19.17 23.25
C ASP A 98 -2.57 20.58 23.16
N SER A 99 -1.78 21.56 22.73
CA SER A 99 -2.20 22.96 22.69
C SER A 99 -3.12 23.32 21.52
N ASP A 100 -3.56 22.34 20.72
CA ASP A 100 -4.36 22.50 19.49
C ASP A 100 -3.72 23.37 18.39
N GLU A 101 -2.49 23.88 18.59
CA GLU A 101 -1.74 24.66 17.61
C GLU A 101 -1.48 23.88 16.31
N ASP A 102 -1.44 22.54 16.41
CA ASP A 102 -1.11 21.65 15.30
C ASP A 102 -2.30 21.09 14.52
N LYS A 103 -3.53 21.23 15.02
CA LYS A 103 -4.71 20.57 14.41
C LYS A 103 -4.94 20.94 12.95
N ASN A 104 -4.32 22.03 12.46
CA ASN A 104 -4.35 22.44 11.06
C ASN A 104 -3.05 23.10 10.58
N ASP A 105 -1.87 22.82 11.16
CA ASP A 105 -0.62 23.41 10.64
C ASP A 105 -0.30 22.81 9.24
N PRO A 106 -0.41 23.59 8.15
CA PRO A 106 -0.13 23.09 6.81
C PRO A 106 1.32 22.65 6.62
N THR A 107 2.21 23.08 7.51
CA THR A 107 3.62 22.70 7.52
C THR A 107 3.79 21.27 8.03
N MET A 108 3.11 20.91 9.12
CA MET A 108 3.20 19.59 9.71
C MET A 108 2.55 18.52 8.82
N GLU A 109 1.40 18.82 8.21
CA GLU A 109 0.78 17.89 7.24
C GLU A 109 1.71 17.62 6.05
N LYS A 110 2.33 18.66 5.47
CA LYS A 110 3.31 18.48 4.38
C LYS A 110 4.53 17.68 4.79
N ARG A 111 5.03 17.86 6.02
CA ARG A 111 6.15 17.06 6.54
C ARG A 111 5.73 15.60 6.71
N PHE A 112 4.52 15.36 7.20
CA PHE A 112 3.94 14.03 7.37
C PHE A 112 3.80 13.30 6.03
N GLU A 113 3.18 13.93 5.03
CA GLU A 113 3.05 13.39 3.67
C GLU A 113 4.43 13.09 3.06
N LYS A 114 5.40 14.00 3.25
CA LYS A 114 6.78 13.80 2.77
C LYS A 114 7.47 12.62 3.46
N ALA A 115 7.26 12.43 4.77
CA ALA A 115 7.80 11.30 5.51
C ALA A 115 7.20 9.98 5.00
N ALA A 116 5.87 9.91 4.85
CA ALA A 116 5.17 8.75 4.31
C ALA A 116 5.64 8.42 2.87
N ALA A 117 5.76 9.43 1.99
CA ALA A 117 6.26 9.24 0.63
C ALA A 117 7.72 8.75 0.59
N THR A 118 8.55 9.24 1.51
CA THR A 118 9.97 8.82 1.64
C THR A 118 10.06 7.36 2.08
N GLU A 119 9.20 6.95 3.01
CA GLU A 119 9.09 5.56 3.43
C GLU A 119 8.59 4.64 2.30
N LYS A 120 7.49 5.01 1.61
CA LYS A 120 6.99 4.25 0.45
C LYS A 120 8.09 4.08 -0.60
N LYS A 121 8.87 5.13 -0.87
CA LYS A 121 10.02 5.05 -1.79
C LYS A 121 11.08 4.06 -1.30
N ARG A 122 11.38 4.00 0.00
CA ARG A 122 12.32 3.00 0.56
C ARG A 122 11.80 1.57 0.38
N VAL A 123 10.53 1.33 0.69
CA VAL A 123 9.89 0.02 0.53
C VAL A 123 9.96 -0.43 -0.94
N LYS A 124 9.52 0.42 -1.87
CA LYS A 124 9.60 0.16 -3.32
C LYS A 124 11.01 -0.18 -3.77
N ASN A 125 12.02 0.57 -3.32
CA ASN A 125 13.41 0.33 -3.69
C ASN A 125 13.91 -1.05 -3.22
N ILE A 126 13.49 -1.53 -2.06
CA ILE A 126 13.89 -2.85 -1.56
C ILE A 126 13.17 -3.96 -2.33
N ILE A 127 11.87 -3.81 -2.56
CA ILE A 127 11.11 -4.76 -3.39
C ILE A 127 11.72 -4.85 -4.79
N ALA A 128 12.03 -3.71 -5.42
CA ALA A 128 12.66 -3.67 -6.74
C ALA A 128 14.03 -4.37 -6.78
N LYS A 129 14.85 -4.20 -5.73
CA LYS A 129 16.14 -4.91 -5.61
C LYS A 129 15.98 -6.42 -5.45
N ARG A 130 14.86 -6.87 -4.86
CA ARG A 130 14.53 -8.28 -4.64
C ARG A 130 13.56 -8.83 -5.70
N ALA A 131 13.25 -8.08 -6.75
CA ALA A 131 12.20 -8.46 -7.70
C ALA A 131 12.45 -9.83 -8.32
N GLN A 132 13.68 -10.11 -8.77
CA GLN A 132 14.03 -11.41 -9.38
C GLN A 132 13.85 -12.60 -8.43
N GLU A 133 14.10 -12.40 -7.13
CA GLU A 133 13.89 -13.43 -6.10
C GLU A 133 12.41 -13.77 -5.98
N PHE A 134 11.56 -12.74 -5.86
CA PHE A 134 10.11 -12.89 -5.77
C PHE A 134 9.49 -13.46 -7.05
N GLU A 135 9.96 -13.02 -8.21
CA GLU A 135 9.55 -13.56 -9.52
C GLU A 135 9.86 -15.06 -9.62
N ALA A 136 11.04 -15.50 -9.19
CA ALA A 136 11.43 -16.91 -9.21
C ALA A 136 10.58 -17.79 -8.28
N GLN A 137 10.16 -17.25 -7.13
CA GLN A 137 9.34 -17.98 -6.14
C GLN A 137 7.84 -18.06 -6.51
N SER A 138 7.34 -17.12 -7.31
CA SER A 138 5.91 -16.97 -7.59
C SER A 138 5.52 -17.20 -9.05
N GLY A 139 6.44 -17.00 -9.99
CA GLY A 139 6.15 -16.89 -11.42
C GLY A 139 5.46 -15.57 -11.82
N LEU A 140 5.26 -14.63 -10.89
CA LEU A 140 4.62 -13.34 -11.15
C LEU A 140 5.67 -12.29 -11.47
N LYS A 141 5.62 -11.70 -12.66
CA LYS A 141 6.47 -10.55 -13.02
C LYS A 141 6.19 -9.36 -12.11
N LEU A 142 7.23 -8.67 -11.69
CA LEU A 142 7.16 -7.48 -10.83
C LEU A 142 7.64 -6.24 -11.59
N TYR A 143 6.70 -5.63 -12.32
CA TYR A 143 6.86 -4.29 -12.87
C TYR A 143 6.45 -3.21 -11.85
N GLU A 144 6.64 -1.94 -12.21
CA GLU A 144 6.48 -0.80 -11.33
C GLU A 144 5.14 -0.78 -10.56
N ASP A 145 4.02 -1.01 -11.24
CA ASP A 145 2.68 -1.00 -10.61
C ASP A 145 2.55 -2.09 -9.53
N ARG A 146 3.06 -3.30 -9.74
CA ARG A 146 3.02 -4.37 -8.72
C ARG A 146 3.95 -4.10 -7.55
N ILE A 147 5.11 -3.51 -7.83
CA ILE A 147 6.02 -3.04 -6.78
C ILE A 147 5.32 -1.98 -5.94
N ASP A 148 4.53 -1.10 -6.56
CA ASP A 148 3.71 -0.11 -5.84
C ASP A 148 2.64 -0.79 -4.98
N LEU A 149 1.89 -1.75 -5.52
CA LEU A 149 0.86 -2.49 -4.77
C LEU A 149 1.43 -3.27 -3.58
N ILE A 150 2.56 -3.95 -3.75
CA ILE A 150 3.22 -4.67 -2.64
C ILE A 150 3.70 -3.66 -1.58
N ALA A 151 4.19 -2.49 -1.99
CA ALA A 151 4.60 -1.45 -1.06
C ALA A 151 3.39 -0.87 -0.30
N ASP A 152 2.28 -0.63 -0.98
CA ASP A 152 1.04 -0.14 -0.36
C ASP A 152 0.48 -1.17 0.63
N GLN A 153 0.47 -2.45 0.24
CA GLN A 153 0.10 -3.54 1.14
C GLN A 153 0.99 -3.56 2.39
N ALA A 154 2.32 -3.53 2.25
CA ALA A 154 3.25 -3.54 3.38
C ALA A 154 3.02 -2.40 4.36
N LEU A 155 2.79 -1.19 3.83
CA LEU A 155 2.54 0.01 4.64
C LEU A 155 1.17 -0.05 5.32
N LYS A 156 0.13 -0.49 4.61
CA LYS A 156 -1.23 -0.57 5.14
C LYS A 156 -1.36 -1.63 6.23
N SER A 157 -0.80 -2.83 6.03
CA SER A 157 -0.83 -3.90 7.01
C SER A 157 0.27 -3.79 8.08
N ILE A 158 1.15 -2.80 7.98
CA ILE A 158 2.31 -2.61 8.86
C ILE A 158 3.10 -3.92 8.98
N SER A 159 3.42 -4.54 7.85
CA SER A 159 4.11 -5.83 7.76
C SER A 159 5.48 -5.67 7.11
N ASP A 160 6.35 -6.67 7.27
CA ASP A 160 7.58 -6.72 6.51
C ASP A 160 7.29 -7.07 5.03
N ILE A 161 8.27 -6.79 4.18
CA ILE A 161 8.14 -6.95 2.73
C ILE A 161 7.83 -8.40 2.31
N ASP A 162 8.34 -9.39 3.04
CA ASP A 162 8.13 -10.80 2.70
C ASP A 162 6.67 -11.21 2.98
N SER A 163 6.13 -10.80 4.13
CA SER A 163 4.70 -10.94 4.43
C SER A 163 3.82 -10.20 3.41
N ALA A 164 4.12 -8.94 3.09
CA ALA A 164 3.35 -8.18 2.13
C ALA A 164 3.34 -8.79 0.72
N PHE A 165 4.45 -9.40 0.31
CA PHE A 165 4.52 -10.12 -0.96
C PHE A 165 3.65 -11.39 -0.97
N ILE A 166 3.61 -12.11 0.15
CA ILE A 166 2.73 -13.27 0.33
C ILE A 166 1.27 -12.82 0.24
N ASP A 167 0.88 -11.78 0.97
CA ASP A 167 -0.48 -11.23 0.94
C ASP A 167 -0.86 -10.82 -0.50
N PHE A 168 0.00 -10.08 -1.20
CA PHE A 168 -0.23 -9.72 -2.59
C PHE A 168 -0.43 -10.93 -3.50
N LYS A 169 0.36 -12.00 -3.32
CA LYS A 169 0.23 -13.24 -4.09
C LYS A 169 -1.10 -13.94 -3.79
N GLU A 170 -1.54 -13.94 -2.53
CA GLU A 170 -2.83 -14.49 -2.13
C GLU A 170 -3.99 -13.71 -2.76
N MET A 171 -3.95 -12.38 -2.70
CA MET A 171 -4.91 -11.50 -3.38
C MET A 171 -4.95 -11.76 -4.89
N TYR A 172 -3.79 -11.84 -5.55
CA TYR A 172 -3.69 -12.17 -6.98
C TYR A 172 -4.37 -13.51 -7.32
N ASN A 173 -4.09 -14.55 -6.53
CA ASN A 173 -4.71 -15.86 -6.74
C ASN A 173 -6.21 -15.84 -6.46
N GLN A 174 -6.67 -15.08 -5.46
CA GLN A 174 -8.09 -14.92 -5.17
C GLN A 174 -8.83 -14.32 -6.36
N VAL A 175 -8.34 -13.21 -6.93
CA VAL A 175 -8.93 -12.60 -8.13
C VAL A 175 -8.91 -13.57 -9.31
N LYS A 176 -7.77 -14.24 -9.53
CA LYS A 176 -7.62 -15.18 -10.65
C LYS A 176 -8.56 -16.38 -10.54
N ASN A 177 -8.72 -16.95 -9.34
CA ASN A 177 -9.61 -18.09 -9.12
C ASN A 177 -11.08 -17.72 -9.27
N GLN A 178 -11.46 -16.49 -8.92
CA GLN A 178 -12.81 -16.00 -9.18
C GLN A 178 -13.10 -15.92 -10.69
N ASN A 179 -12.09 -15.71 -11.53
CA ASN A 179 -12.27 -15.68 -12.99
C ASN A 179 -12.80 -16.99 -13.58
N GLU A 180 -12.48 -18.14 -13.00
CA GLU A 180 -12.85 -19.45 -13.57
C GLU A 180 -14.37 -19.71 -13.59
N GLY A 181 -15.17 -18.89 -12.90
CA GLY A 181 -16.64 -18.91 -12.98
C GLY A 181 -17.29 -17.58 -13.39
N LEU A 182 -16.50 -16.51 -13.49
CA LEU A 182 -16.96 -15.17 -13.88
C LEU A 182 -17.64 -15.24 -15.26
N PHE A 183 -18.91 -14.82 -15.34
CA PHE A 183 -19.71 -14.77 -16.57
C PHE A 183 -20.04 -16.12 -17.24
N SER A 184 -19.73 -17.26 -16.62
CA SER A 184 -20.02 -18.59 -17.17
C SER A 184 -21.51 -18.82 -17.44
N HIS A 185 -22.39 -18.25 -16.61
CA HIS A 185 -23.86 -18.27 -16.80
C HIS A 185 -24.33 -17.52 -18.05
N LEU A 186 -23.50 -16.61 -18.56
CA LEU A 186 -23.78 -15.86 -19.79
C LEU A 186 -23.29 -16.61 -21.04
N GLY A 187 -22.70 -17.80 -20.94
CA GLY A 187 -22.12 -18.48 -22.11
C GLY A 187 -21.08 -17.61 -22.82
N ILE A 188 -20.37 -16.79 -22.04
CA ILE A 188 -19.28 -15.93 -22.48
C ILE A 188 -18.01 -16.42 -21.78
N ASN A 189 -16.93 -16.52 -22.55
CA ASN A 189 -15.59 -16.80 -22.06
C ASN A 189 -14.88 -15.48 -21.71
N VAL A 190 -14.52 -15.32 -20.44
CA VAL A 190 -13.85 -14.11 -19.97
C VAL A 190 -12.46 -14.45 -19.44
N SER A 191 -11.47 -13.66 -19.87
CA SER A 191 -10.13 -13.67 -19.29
C SER A 191 -9.81 -12.32 -18.66
N LEU A 192 -9.20 -12.33 -17.47
CA LEU A 192 -8.65 -11.12 -16.86
C LEU A 192 -7.21 -10.92 -17.34
N ALA A 193 -6.91 -9.73 -17.86
CA ALA A 193 -5.54 -9.29 -18.03
C ALA A 193 -4.92 -8.96 -16.66
N ASP A 194 -3.60 -9.14 -16.52
CA ASP A 194 -2.85 -8.76 -15.30
C ASP A 194 -3.17 -7.33 -14.83
N SER A 195 -3.32 -6.39 -15.76
CA SER A 195 -3.70 -5.01 -15.47
C SER A 195 -5.07 -4.83 -14.80
N ALA A 196 -6.03 -5.74 -15.06
CA ALA A 196 -7.32 -5.75 -14.40
C ALA A 196 -7.22 -6.33 -12.98
N ILE A 197 -6.45 -7.42 -12.83
CA ILE A 197 -6.19 -8.04 -11.53
C ILE A 197 -5.52 -7.02 -10.60
N ASP A 198 -4.47 -6.37 -11.08
CA ASP A 198 -3.74 -5.35 -10.33
C ASP A 198 -4.65 -4.16 -9.92
N GLU A 199 -5.61 -3.76 -10.76
CA GLU A 199 -6.57 -2.69 -10.41
C GLU A 199 -7.59 -3.15 -9.36
N ILE A 200 -8.09 -4.39 -9.45
CA ILE A 200 -8.96 -4.96 -8.42
C ILE A 200 -8.23 -5.01 -7.07
N ILE A 201 -6.97 -5.45 -7.07
CA ILE A 201 -6.11 -5.46 -5.87
C ILE A 201 -5.91 -4.03 -5.36
N ARG A 202 -5.66 -3.05 -6.24
CA ARG A 202 -5.53 -1.64 -5.84
C ARG A 202 -6.78 -1.15 -5.10
N ILE A 203 -7.96 -1.41 -5.66
CA ILE A 203 -9.24 -1.02 -5.06
C ILE A 203 -9.42 -1.71 -3.69
N ALA A 204 -9.06 -2.99 -3.57
CA ALA A 204 -9.12 -3.71 -2.29
C ALA A 204 -8.21 -3.08 -1.22
N ILE A 205 -6.98 -2.72 -1.59
CA ILE A 205 -6.03 -2.06 -0.68
C ILE A 205 -6.51 -0.65 -0.33
N ASP A 206 -6.85 0.19 -1.31
CA ASP A 206 -7.16 1.61 -1.06
C ASP A 206 -8.49 1.80 -0.31
N GLN A 207 -9.49 0.96 -0.61
CA GLN A 207 -10.84 1.09 -0.06
C GLN A 207 -11.14 0.14 1.09
N ASP A 208 -10.19 -0.72 1.47
CA ASP A 208 -10.39 -1.77 2.48
C ASP A 208 -11.60 -2.67 2.19
N ARG A 209 -11.73 -3.08 0.93
CA ARG A 209 -12.87 -3.86 0.42
C ARG A 209 -12.47 -5.30 0.12
N ASP A 210 -13.40 -6.23 0.35
CA ASP A 210 -13.20 -7.64 -0.01
C ASP A 210 -13.13 -7.81 -1.53
N ILE A 211 -12.17 -8.61 -1.99
CA ILE A 211 -11.95 -8.89 -3.42
C ILE A 211 -13.19 -9.52 -4.06
N SER A 212 -13.90 -10.40 -3.34
CA SER A 212 -15.10 -11.07 -3.87
C SER A 212 -16.24 -10.09 -4.09
N GLU A 213 -16.43 -9.13 -3.18
CA GLU A 213 -17.41 -8.06 -3.34
C GLU A 213 -17.07 -7.16 -4.53
N ILE A 214 -15.78 -6.82 -4.69
CA ILE A 214 -15.31 -6.02 -5.83
C ILE A 214 -15.57 -6.76 -7.14
N CYS A 215 -15.14 -8.02 -7.27
CA CYS A 215 -15.37 -8.84 -8.45
C CYS A 215 -16.87 -8.97 -8.77
N LEU A 216 -17.72 -9.21 -7.76
CA LEU A 216 -19.17 -9.31 -7.95
C LEU A 216 -19.77 -8.00 -8.45
N SER A 217 -19.33 -6.85 -7.93
CA SER A 217 -19.80 -5.54 -8.42
C SER A 217 -19.47 -5.36 -9.91
N PHE A 218 -18.26 -5.72 -10.33
CA PHE A 218 -17.86 -5.62 -11.74
C PHE A 218 -18.60 -6.58 -12.67
N VAL A 219 -18.97 -7.78 -12.19
CA VAL A 219 -19.84 -8.68 -12.96
C VAL A 219 -21.14 -8.01 -13.30
N ASN A 220 -21.81 -7.44 -12.29
CA ASN A 220 -23.12 -6.85 -12.47
C ASN A 220 -23.08 -5.65 -13.43
N GLU A 221 -22.02 -4.85 -13.38
CA GLU A 221 -21.82 -3.70 -14.27
C GLU A 221 -21.54 -4.11 -15.72
N LEU A 222 -20.70 -5.14 -15.92
CA LEU A 222 -20.30 -5.58 -17.26
C LEU A 222 -21.28 -6.57 -17.89
N GLU A 223 -22.11 -7.27 -17.11
CA GLU A 223 -22.98 -8.36 -17.57
C GLU A 223 -23.89 -7.91 -18.73
N TYR A 224 -24.58 -6.78 -18.59
CA TYR A 224 -25.47 -6.29 -19.64
C TYR A 224 -24.70 -5.88 -20.90
N GLY A 225 -23.59 -5.16 -20.74
CA GLY A 225 -22.77 -4.68 -21.85
C GLY A 225 -22.15 -5.83 -22.65
N LEU A 226 -21.54 -6.80 -21.97
CA LEU A 226 -20.94 -7.97 -22.62
C LEU A 226 -21.99 -8.84 -23.30
N LYS A 227 -23.17 -9.01 -22.69
CA LYS A 227 -24.28 -9.74 -23.30
C LYS A 227 -24.78 -9.06 -24.57
N LEU A 228 -24.91 -7.73 -24.56
CA LEU A 228 -25.28 -6.95 -25.74
C LEU A 228 -24.26 -7.12 -26.87
N VAL A 229 -22.98 -7.05 -26.54
CA VAL A 229 -21.89 -7.24 -27.52
C VAL A 229 -21.94 -8.66 -28.10
N ARG A 230 -22.10 -9.69 -27.26
CA ARG A 230 -22.26 -11.07 -27.73
C ARG A 230 -23.45 -11.22 -28.68
N ASP A 231 -24.62 -10.73 -28.28
CA ASP A 231 -25.86 -10.93 -29.04
C ASP A 231 -25.86 -10.19 -30.39
N ARG A 232 -25.20 -9.03 -30.46
CA ARG A 232 -25.16 -8.20 -31.69
C ARG A 232 -23.96 -8.50 -32.58
N MET A 233 -22.83 -8.89 -32.00
CA MET A 233 -21.54 -8.96 -32.70
C MET A 233 -20.98 -10.37 -32.80
N GLY A 234 -21.63 -11.37 -32.16
CA GLY A 234 -21.26 -12.78 -32.26
C GLY A 234 -19.96 -13.16 -31.54
N SER A 235 -19.36 -12.24 -30.78
CA SER A 235 -18.17 -12.50 -29.97
C SER A 235 -18.56 -13.12 -28.64
N ASP A 236 -18.02 -14.28 -28.34
CA ASP A 236 -18.23 -15.00 -27.07
C ASP A 236 -16.98 -14.97 -26.18
N ALA A 237 -15.88 -14.35 -26.61
CA ALA A 237 -14.64 -14.24 -25.85
C ALA A 237 -14.24 -12.78 -25.60
N PHE A 238 -13.98 -12.42 -24.34
CA PHE A 238 -13.57 -11.07 -23.94
C PHE A 238 -12.36 -11.09 -23.01
N SER A 239 -11.52 -10.06 -23.11
CA SER A 239 -10.39 -9.83 -22.21
C SER A 239 -10.62 -8.55 -21.41
N ILE A 240 -10.88 -8.69 -20.11
CA ILE A 240 -11.10 -7.58 -19.20
C ILE A 240 -9.74 -6.97 -18.87
N THR A 241 -9.60 -5.68 -19.13
CA THR A 241 -8.39 -4.90 -18.87
C THR A 241 -8.65 -3.89 -17.77
N ARG A 242 -7.60 -3.18 -17.33
CA ARG A 242 -7.72 -2.06 -16.40
C ARG A 242 -8.82 -1.06 -16.77
N GLU A 243 -9.02 -0.78 -18.07
CA GLU A 243 -10.07 0.14 -18.52
C GLU A 243 -11.47 -0.36 -18.15
N ALA A 244 -11.72 -1.67 -18.25
CA ALA A 244 -13.01 -2.27 -17.90
C ALA A 244 -13.32 -2.18 -16.39
N ILE A 245 -12.28 -2.03 -15.55
CA ILE A 245 -12.41 -1.88 -14.09
C ILE A 245 -12.63 -0.42 -13.72
N LEU A 246 -11.94 0.52 -14.40
CA LEU A 246 -12.03 1.96 -14.11
C LEU A 246 -13.24 2.64 -14.76
N ASP A 247 -13.60 2.22 -15.97
CA ASP A 247 -14.67 2.81 -16.78
C ASP A 247 -15.34 1.71 -17.63
N PRO A 248 -16.24 0.92 -17.02
CA PRO A 248 -16.95 -0.16 -17.70
C PRO A 248 -17.69 0.29 -18.95
N GLU A 249 -18.34 1.46 -18.90
CA GLU A 249 -19.11 2.01 -20.03
C GLU A 249 -18.21 2.29 -21.22
N LYS A 250 -17.10 3.01 -21.00
CA LYS A 250 -16.14 3.32 -22.06
C LYS A 250 -15.47 2.06 -22.62
N TYR A 251 -15.22 1.06 -21.79
CA TYR A 251 -14.70 -0.23 -22.25
C TYR A 251 -15.69 -0.91 -23.19
N ILE A 252 -16.98 -1.00 -22.83
CA ILE A 252 -18.03 -1.56 -23.70
C ILE A 252 -18.15 -0.76 -25.00
N ASP A 253 -18.16 0.57 -24.94
CA ASP A 253 -18.17 1.43 -26.11
C ASP A 253 -16.98 1.17 -27.04
N SER A 254 -15.81 0.93 -26.46
CA SER A 254 -14.58 0.63 -27.21
C SER A 254 -14.66 -0.73 -27.88
N LEU A 255 -15.26 -1.74 -27.25
CA LEU A 255 -15.55 -3.03 -27.88
C LEU A 255 -16.48 -2.88 -29.08
N ILE A 256 -17.57 -2.10 -28.92
CA ILE A 256 -18.55 -1.84 -29.97
C ILE A 256 -17.88 -1.12 -31.15
N LYS A 257 -17.13 -0.04 -30.90
CA LYS A 257 -16.41 0.73 -31.93
C LYS A 257 -15.41 -0.13 -32.70
N LYS A 258 -14.63 -0.96 -32.00
CA LYS A 258 -13.62 -1.82 -32.61
C LYS A 258 -14.22 -2.75 -33.67
N TYR A 259 -15.41 -3.26 -33.43
CA TYR A 259 -16.11 -4.09 -34.40
C TYR A 259 -16.63 -3.30 -35.60
N TYR A 260 -17.27 -2.15 -35.39
CA TYR A 260 -17.72 -1.30 -36.49
C TYR A 260 -16.56 -0.81 -37.37
N SER A 261 -15.37 -0.61 -36.81
CA SER A 261 -14.17 -0.27 -37.58
C SER A 261 -13.53 -1.46 -38.34
N GLN A 262 -13.93 -2.69 -38.04
CA GLN A 262 -13.44 -3.91 -38.70
C GLN A 262 -14.39 -4.46 -39.77
N ASP A 263 -15.60 -3.91 -39.90
CA ASP A 263 -16.58 -4.32 -40.92
C ASP A 263 -16.56 -3.33 -42.12
N PRO A 264 -15.96 -3.68 -43.27
CA PRO A 264 -15.88 -2.79 -44.44
C PRO A 264 -17.23 -2.56 -45.13
N ALA A 265 -18.31 -3.23 -44.68
CA ALA A 265 -19.62 -3.16 -45.31
C ALA A 265 -20.49 -1.98 -44.84
N ILE A 266 -20.03 -1.17 -43.87
CA ILE A 266 -20.81 -0.07 -43.26
C ILE A 266 -20.11 1.31 -43.36
N SER A 267 -19.00 1.43 -44.11
CA SER A 267 -18.38 2.74 -44.40
C SER A 267 -18.70 3.28 -45.78
#